data_AF-A0A7D5SD68-F1
#
_entry.id   AF-A0A7D5SD68-F1
#
_cell.length_a   1.000
_cell.length_b   1.000
_cell.length_c   1.000
_cell.angle_alpha   90.00
_cell.angle_beta   90.00
_cell.angle_gamma   90.00
#
_symmetry.space_group_name_H-M   'P 1'
#
loop_
_entity.id
_entity.type
_entity.pdbx_description
1 polymer ?
#
loop_
_entity_poly.entity_id
_entity_poly.type
_entity_poly.pdbx_seq_one_letter_code
_entity_poly.pdbx_strand_id
1 'polypeptide(L)'
;MFGEAVEVRTLGTTNWIHRFEISGGNRSLINPNAFSDPDTYQGTFWYTGAGDFGGVHTNSGVQNYWFYLLSDGGSGTNDNGNAFSVTGIGINKARLIAYQTMISLTTNSQYADARAVSIQAAKDLYGNYGDEAEATTRAWYAVGVGANWVTPTPLNITVSTSANYICPGSSATVTAFGASTYSWSGGNGTGNPKILSPVSTTTYTVTGTDAEACTGTKSFTIEITPAPTVTPTADDDDICEGASTTVRANTNGTLQNLTTPMLGGNGFAANVFDIQAYNSITITDFQMNISSGDSAVVYYKPGGYGNANVTDLTTWFKLGQTIAITPAGAGNQTLIPTTSNLTIPAGQTYGIIVACNGSNNYTNGTSVGSTLESNADLRITQGHGGSVFGSVSFPNAPRNFNGQVIYRTNFTSYSWSPSSTLSSATSSLPIATPTTTTTYTLTATDGNGCTGTGTVTVYVNELPSITSVSATLNQFVREFFQPECYSQQYGV
;
A
#
# COMPACT_ATOMS: atom_id res chain seq x y z
N MET A 1 15.86 -3.91 -51.15
CA MET A 1 16.22 -3.84 -49.71
C MET A 1 17.71 -3.53 -49.49
N PHE A 2 18.64 -4.49 -49.56
CA PHE A 2 20.05 -4.21 -49.23
C PHE A 2 20.76 -3.24 -50.20
N GLY A 3 20.39 -3.24 -51.48
CA GLY A 3 20.86 -2.23 -52.43
C GLY A 3 20.55 -0.81 -51.95
N GLU A 4 19.31 -0.55 -51.55
CA GLU A 4 18.87 0.73 -50.95
C GLU A 4 19.61 1.03 -49.64
N ALA A 5 19.83 0.02 -48.78
CA ALA A 5 20.57 0.21 -47.54
C ALA A 5 22.05 0.56 -47.79
N VAL A 6 22.65 0.09 -48.89
CA VAL A 6 23.98 0.49 -49.35
C VAL A 6 23.93 1.91 -49.91
N GLU A 7 22.94 2.25 -50.72
CA GLU A 7 22.73 3.60 -51.27
C GLU A 7 22.64 4.65 -50.16
N VAL A 8 21.83 4.40 -49.13
CA VAL A 8 21.76 5.30 -47.95
C VAL A 8 23.09 5.40 -47.24
N ARG A 9 23.83 4.29 -47.10
CA ARG A 9 25.15 4.31 -46.46
C ARG A 9 26.15 5.17 -47.24
N THR A 10 26.05 5.22 -48.57
CA THR A 10 26.97 5.96 -49.44
C THR A 10 26.55 7.41 -49.67
N LEU A 11 25.25 7.67 -49.83
CA LEU A 11 24.71 8.97 -50.24
C LEU A 11 24.03 9.74 -49.10
N GLY A 12 23.76 9.09 -47.97
CA GLY A 12 23.07 9.67 -46.82
C GLY A 12 21.56 9.86 -47.01
N THR A 13 21.02 9.53 -48.19
CA THR A 13 19.60 9.63 -48.54
C THR A 13 19.17 8.41 -49.35
N THR A 14 17.86 8.17 -49.45
CA THR A 14 17.25 7.18 -50.37
C THR A 14 16.07 7.82 -51.08
N ASN A 15 15.86 7.43 -52.33
CA ASN A 15 14.67 7.74 -53.10
C ASN A 15 13.67 6.58 -53.13
N TRP A 16 14.01 5.43 -52.53
CA TRP A 16 13.24 4.19 -52.53
C TRP A 16 12.90 3.68 -53.94
N ILE A 17 13.74 3.97 -54.95
CA ILE A 17 13.57 3.60 -56.35
C ILE A 17 14.80 2.86 -56.85
N HIS A 18 14.62 1.57 -57.14
CA HIS A 18 15.71 0.72 -57.60
C HIS A 18 16.14 1.08 -59.04
N ARG A 19 17.44 1.37 -59.23
CA ARG A 19 18.10 1.79 -60.48
C ARG A 19 17.72 3.18 -60.99
N PHE A 20 17.32 4.10 -60.11
CA PHE A 20 16.99 5.47 -60.51
C PHE A 20 18.11 6.11 -61.37
N GLU A 21 19.37 5.98 -60.96
CA GLU A 21 20.52 6.66 -61.58
C GLU A 21 20.94 6.13 -62.96
N ILE A 22 20.47 4.94 -63.37
CA ILE A 22 20.95 4.27 -64.60
C ILE A 22 19.85 4.18 -65.67
N SER A 23 18.57 4.08 -65.28
CA SER A 23 17.47 3.92 -66.23
C SER A 23 16.18 4.63 -65.84
N GLY A 24 16.23 5.60 -64.92
CA GLY A 24 15.03 6.27 -64.39
C GLY A 24 14.24 5.43 -63.37
N GLY A 25 14.76 4.25 -63.01
CA GLY A 25 14.14 3.35 -62.04
C GLY A 25 13.13 2.38 -62.67
N ASN A 26 13.15 1.11 -62.22
CA ASN A 26 12.26 0.07 -62.75
C ASN A 26 11.34 -0.54 -61.69
N ARG A 27 11.54 -0.22 -60.41
CA ARG A 27 10.73 -0.68 -59.27
C ARG A 27 10.76 0.37 -58.17
N SER A 28 9.65 0.52 -57.46
CA SER A 28 9.54 1.40 -56.29
C SER A 28 9.30 0.57 -55.03
N LEU A 29 10.07 0.84 -53.98
CA LEU A 29 9.82 0.29 -52.65
C LEU A 29 8.74 1.07 -51.91
N ILE A 30 8.56 2.37 -52.19
CA ILE A 30 7.55 3.22 -51.53
C ILE A 30 6.17 3.14 -52.19
N ASN A 31 6.10 2.85 -53.50
CA ASN A 31 4.85 2.70 -54.24
C ASN A 31 5.00 1.67 -55.38
N PRO A 32 5.03 0.37 -55.08
CA PRO A 32 5.15 -0.69 -56.09
C PRO A 32 4.11 -0.61 -57.21
N ASN A 33 2.88 -0.23 -56.86
CA ASN A 33 1.75 -0.11 -57.80
C ASN A 33 2.03 0.88 -58.94
N ALA A 34 2.90 1.88 -58.73
CA ALA A 34 3.32 2.81 -59.80
C ALA A 34 4.04 2.11 -60.97
N PHE A 35 4.59 0.92 -60.72
CA PHE A 35 5.27 0.08 -61.72
C PHE A 35 4.52 -1.23 -61.99
N SER A 36 3.24 -1.32 -61.60
CA SER A 36 2.42 -2.55 -61.71
C SER A 36 2.97 -3.76 -60.95
N ASP A 37 3.76 -3.53 -59.90
CA ASP A 37 4.15 -4.56 -58.94
C ASP A 37 3.17 -4.51 -57.73
N PRO A 38 2.80 -5.64 -57.11
CA PRO A 38 1.90 -5.66 -55.96
C PRO A 38 2.58 -5.09 -54.71
N ASP A 39 1.87 -4.23 -53.97
CA ASP A 39 2.22 -3.79 -52.62
C ASP A 39 1.58 -4.66 -51.52
N THR A 40 0.54 -5.43 -51.87
CA THR A 40 -0.21 -6.32 -51.00
C THR A 40 -0.11 -7.77 -51.49
N TYR A 41 0.16 -8.70 -50.58
CA TYR A 41 0.22 -10.13 -50.86
C TYR A 41 -1.13 -10.62 -51.41
N GLN A 42 -1.11 -11.19 -52.62
CA GLN A 42 -2.30 -11.61 -53.37
C GLN A 42 -3.29 -10.48 -53.70
N GLY A 43 -2.81 -9.24 -53.73
CA GLY A 43 -3.60 -8.04 -54.06
C GLY A 43 -3.71 -7.69 -55.55
N THR A 44 -4.00 -6.41 -55.84
CA THR A 44 -4.47 -5.86 -57.12
C THR A 44 -3.49 -6.09 -58.29
N PHE A 45 -2.20 -6.30 -58.04
CA PHE A 45 -1.18 -6.59 -59.07
C PHE A 45 -0.42 -7.91 -58.86
N TRP A 46 -0.98 -8.84 -58.08
CA TRP A 46 -0.32 -10.10 -57.79
C TRP A 46 -0.17 -10.99 -59.04
N TYR A 47 1.05 -11.46 -59.31
CA TYR A 47 1.35 -12.29 -60.46
C TYR A 47 1.24 -13.79 -60.13
N THR A 48 0.49 -14.53 -60.95
CA THR A 48 0.22 -15.97 -60.80
C THR A 48 0.67 -16.83 -61.99
N GLY A 49 1.28 -16.22 -63.02
CA GLY A 49 1.73 -16.92 -64.21
C GLY A 49 3.08 -17.65 -64.05
N ALA A 50 3.56 -18.29 -65.11
CA ALA A 50 4.84 -19.01 -65.11
C ALA A 50 6.04 -18.16 -65.59
N GLY A 51 5.79 -16.96 -66.12
CA GLY A 51 6.84 -16.04 -66.56
C GLY A 51 7.67 -15.54 -65.38
N ASP A 52 8.91 -15.12 -65.64
CA ASP A 52 9.83 -14.60 -64.61
C ASP A 52 9.93 -15.52 -63.37
N PHE A 53 10.00 -16.84 -63.61
CA PHE A 53 10.07 -17.86 -62.55
C PHE A 53 8.92 -17.77 -61.52
N GLY A 54 7.71 -17.43 -61.98
CA GLY A 54 6.57 -17.18 -61.09
C GLY A 54 6.46 -15.72 -60.64
N GLY A 55 7.02 -14.79 -61.42
CA GLY A 55 6.99 -13.35 -61.14
C GLY A 55 7.86 -12.96 -59.96
N VAL A 56 9.07 -13.51 -59.84
CA VAL A 56 9.96 -13.21 -58.70
C VAL A 56 10.31 -11.73 -58.60
N HIS A 57 10.42 -11.02 -59.73
CA HIS A 57 10.66 -9.59 -59.73
C HIS A 57 9.38 -8.79 -59.50
N THR A 58 8.24 -9.24 -60.03
CA THR A 58 6.94 -8.60 -59.82
C THR A 58 6.51 -8.72 -58.37
N ASN A 59 6.33 -9.94 -57.87
CA ASN A 59 5.85 -10.19 -56.53
C ASN A 59 6.81 -9.70 -55.44
N SER A 60 8.08 -9.41 -55.75
CA SER A 60 9.01 -8.75 -54.81
C SER A 60 8.51 -7.39 -54.31
N GLY A 61 7.57 -6.73 -55.02
CA GLY A 61 6.91 -5.49 -54.60
C GLY A 61 6.37 -5.55 -53.17
N VAL A 62 5.81 -6.69 -52.76
CA VAL A 62 5.24 -6.87 -51.41
C VAL A 62 6.31 -6.74 -50.33
N GLN A 63 7.44 -7.45 -50.50
CA GLN A 63 8.52 -7.38 -49.51
C GLN A 63 9.33 -6.07 -49.60
N ASN A 64 9.36 -5.46 -50.78
CA ASN A 64 9.91 -4.12 -51.01
C ASN A 64 9.14 -3.05 -50.22
N TYR A 65 7.80 -3.07 -50.29
CA TYR A 65 6.94 -2.16 -49.55
C TYR A 65 6.95 -2.42 -48.05
N TRP A 66 6.99 -3.70 -47.64
CA TRP A 66 7.20 -4.08 -46.25
C TRP A 66 8.46 -3.44 -45.65
N PHE A 67 9.59 -3.52 -46.37
CA PHE A 67 10.87 -2.98 -45.88
C PHE A 67 10.88 -1.45 -45.83
N TYR A 68 10.23 -0.80 -46.81
CA TYR A 68 9.99 0.64 -46.77
C TYR A 68 9.17 1.04 -45.53
N LEU A 69 8.01 0.41 -45.31
CA LEU A 69 7.14 0.69 -44.17
C LEU A 69 7.84 0.44 -42.84
N LEU A 70 8.64 -0.63 -42.74
CA LEU A 70 9.45 -0.91 -41.56
C LEU A 70 10.47 0.22 -41.32
N SER A 71 11.12 0.71 -42.37
CA SER A 71 12.12 1.77 -42.26
C SER A 71 11.52 3.14 -41.93
N ASP A 72 10.60 3.62 -42.77
CA ASP A 72 10.19 5.03 -42.77
C ASP A 72 8.76 5.23 -42.24
N GLY A 73 8.02 4.13 -42.05
CA GLY A 73 6.63 4.16 -41.63
C GLY A 73 5.67 4.49 -42.75
N GLY A 74 4.39 4.56 -42.41
CA GLY A 74 3.32 4.88 -43.35
C GLY A 74 1.96 4.46 -42.81
N SER A 75 0.90 4.93 -43.44
CA SER A 75 -0.47 4.55 -43.08
C SER A 75 -1.35 4.51 -44.32
N GLY A 76 -2.35 3.64 -44.32
CA GLY A 76 -3.25 3.47 -45.45
C GLY A 76 -4.25 2.34 -45.25
N THR A 77 -4.81 1.87 -46.35
CA THR A 77 -5.65 0.66 -46.40
C THR A 77 -5.09 -0.21 -47.52
N ASN A 78 -4.80 -1.47 -47.23
CA ASN A 78 -4.28 -2.40 -48.24
C ASN A 78 -5.40 -3.00 -49.10
N ASP A 79 -5.02 -3.79 -50.11
CA ASP A 79 -5.99 -4.39 -51.04
C ASP A 79 -7.02 -5.33 -50.38
N ASN A 80 -6.73 -5.79 -49.15
CA ASN A 80 -7.64 -6.62 -48.36
C ASN A 80 -8.66 -5.80 -47.55
N GLY A 81 -8.68 -4.47 -47.69
CA GLY A 81 -9.55 -3.56 -46.94
C GLY A 81 -9.10 -3.31 -45.50
N ASN A 82 -7.88 -3.74 -45.14
CA ASN A 82 -7.35 -3.58 -43.79
C ASN A 82 -6.63 -2.24 -43.66
N ALA A 83 -7.15 -1.37 -42.79
CA ALA A 83 -6.47 -0.14 -42.41
C ALA A 83 -5.21 -0.45 -41.59
N PHE A 84 -4.10 0.22 -41.90
CA PHE A 84 -2.82 0.06 -41.21
C PHE A 84 -2.16 1.41 -40.90
N SER A 85 -1.32 1.40 -39.88
CA SER A 85 -0.41 2.50 -39.52
C SER A 85 0.85 1.89 -38.94
N VAL A 86 2.01 2.28 -39.47
CA VAL A 86 3.33 1.78 -39.11
C VAL A 86 4.19 2.99 -38.75
N THR A 87 4.75 2.98 -37.55
CA THR A 87 5.82 3.91 -37.18
C THR A 87 7.15 3.31 -37.63
N GLY A 88 7.89 4.02 -38.48
CA GLY A 88 9.17 3.55 -39.00
C GLY A 88 10.25 3.50 -37.92
N ILE A 89 11.09 2.47 -37.95
CA ILE A 89 12.20 2.28 -36.98
C ILE A 89 13.56 2.77 -37.52
N GLY A 90 13.54 3.35 -38.72
CA GLY A 90 14.71 3.79 -39.46
C GLY A 90 15.45 2.64 -40.16
N ILE A 91 16.03 2.95 -41.32
CA ILE A 91 16.66 1.97 -42.21
C ILE A 91 17.81 1.20 -41.55
N ASN A 92 18.50 1.80 -40.58
CA ASN A 92 19.62 1.17 -39.88
C ASN A 92 19.17 -0.02 -39.02
N LYS A 93 18.00 0.06 -38.37
CA LYS A 93 17.43 -1.06 -37.62
C LYS A 93 16.73 -2.04 -38.58
N ALA A 94 15.95 -1.51 -39.53
CA ALA A 94 15.24 -2.32 -40.52
C ALA A 94 16.19 -3.26 -41.30
N ARG A 95 17.37 -2.77 -41.74
CA ARG A 95 18.35 -3.61 -42.46
C ARG A 95 18.95 -4.72 -41.60
N LEU A 96 19.10 -4.51 -40.29
CA LEU A 96 19.61 -5.54 -39.37
C LEU A 96 18.58 -6.65 -39.20
N ILE A 97 17.31 -6.29 -39.03
CA ILE A 97 16.19 -7.24 -39.01
C ILE A 97 16.13 -8.01 -40.33
N ALA A 98 16.19 -7.32 -41.48
CA ALA A 98 16.18 -7.96 -42.79
C ALA A 98 17.38 -8.89 -43.00
N TYR A 99 18.57 -8.52 -42.54
CA TYR A 99 19.78 -9.36 -42.62
C TYR A 99 19.65 -10.62 -41.78
N GLN A 100 19.24 -10.48 -40.51
CA GLN A 100 19.01 -11.61 -39.61
C GLN A 100 17.89 -12.53 -40.14
N THR A 101 16.87 -11.94 -40.77
CA THR A 101 15.80 -12.71 -41.44
C THR A 101 16.37 -13.54 -42.58
N MET A 102 17.13 -12.92 -43.48
CA MET A 102 17.70 -13.58 -44.67
C MET A 102 18.53 -14.80 -44.29
N ILE A 103 19.40 -14.70 -43.27
CA ILE A 103 20.26 -15.81 -42.86
C ILE A 103 19.54 -16.92 -42.07
N SER A 104 18.30 -16.67 -41.67
CA SER A 104 17.47 -17.61 -40.90
C SER A 104 16.40 -18.31 -41.75
N LEU A 105 16.23 -17.90 -43.01
CA LEU A 105 15.32 -18.54 -43.96
C LEU A 105 15.94 -19.77 -44.62
N THR A 106 15.09 -20.70 -45.03
CA THR A 106 15.44 -21.88 -45.84
C THR A 106 15.09 -21.68 -47.31
N THR A 107 15.58 -22.56 -48.20
CA THR A 107 15.37 -22.45 -49.66
C THR A 107 13.91 -22.50 -50.11
N ASN A 108 12.99 -23.00 -49.28
CA ASN A 108 11.56 -23.14 -49.60
C ASN A 108 10.67 -22.13 -48.85
N SER A 109 11.26 -21.17 -48.14
CA SER A 109 10.53 -20.23 -47.30
C SER A 109 9.55 -19.37 -48.11
N GLN A 110 8.37 -19.18 -47.56
CA GLN A 110 7.30 -18.35 -48.12
C GLN A 110 7.18 -17.02 -47.36
N TYR A 111 6.26 -16.17 -47.79
CA TYR A 111 5.94 -14.89 -47.13
C TYR A 111 5.60 -15.06 -45.64
N ALA A 112 4.86 -16.12 -45.28
CA ALA A 112 4.52 -16.41 -43.89
C ALA A 112 5.76 -16.76 -43.04
N ASP A 113 6.72 -17.49 -43.61
CA ASP A 113 7.99 -17.82 -42.94
C ASP A 113 8.85 -16.57 -42.78
N ALA A 114 8.96 -15.75 -43.82
CA ALA A 114 9.66 -14.45 -43.77
C ALA A 114 9.07 -13.54 -42.69
N ARG A 115 7.74 -13.51 -42.55
CA ARG A 115 7.07 -12.81 -41.45
C ARG A 115 7.45 -13.37 -40.08
N ALA A 116 7.30 -14.67 -39.87
CA ALA A 116 7.58 -15.28 -38.57
C ALA A 116 9.04 -15.04 -38.14
N VAL A 117 9.98 -15.28 -39.06
CA VAL A 117 11.41 -15.15 -38.82
C VAL A 117 11.83 -13.69 -38.59
N SER A 118 11.28 -12.74 -39.35
CA SER A 118 11.63 -11.31 -39.16
C SER A 118 11.07 -10.73 -37.86
N ILE A 119 9.87 -11.14 -37.44
CA ILE A 119 9.35 -10.77 -36.12
C ILE A 119 10.27 -11.33 -35.04
N GLN A 120 10.69 -12.60 -35.15
CA GLN A 120 11.62 -13.18 -34.18
C GLN A 120 12.97 -12.47 -34.19
N ALA A 121 13.52 -12.12 -35.36
CA ALA A 121 14.75 -11.34 -35.47
C ALA A 121 14.65 -9.97 -34.80
N ALA A 122 13.51 -9.28 -34.94
CA ALA A 122 13.27 -8.01 -34.25
C ALA A 122 13.27 -8.19 -32.73
N LYS A 123 12.63 -9.26 -32.24
CA LYS A 123 12.60 -9.61 -30.81
C LYS A 123 13.98 -9.94 -30.26
N ASP A 124 14.77 -10.73 -30.99
CA ASP A 124 16.11 -11.13 -30.57
C ASP A 124 17.09 -9.94 -30.53
N LEU A 125 16.95 -9.00 -31.48
CA LEU A 125 17.83 -7.83 -31.57
C LEU A 125 17.45 -6.70 -30.60
N TYR A 126 16.16 -6.51 -30.32
CA TYR A 126 15.65 -5.29 -29.67
C TYR A 126 14.68 -5.54 -28.50
N GLY A 127 14.34 -6.78 -28.21
CA GLY A 127 13.41 -7.17 -27.13
C GLY A 127 12.02 -7.53 -27.62
N ASN A 128 11.34 -8.40 -26.88
CA ASN A 128 10.09 -9.06 -27.31
C ASN A 128 8.91 -8.12 -27.60
N TYR A 129 8.90 -6.94 -26.97
CA TYR A 129 7.81 -5.96 -27.03
C TYR A 129 8.30 -4.52 -27.28
N GLY A 130 9.45 -4.39 -27.95
CA GLY A 130 9.95 -3.08 -28.40
C GLY A 130 9.25 -2.59 -29.66
N ASP A 131 9.48 -1.32 -29.98
CA ASP A 131 8.96 -0.65 -31.19
C ASP A 131 9.29 -1.43 -32.47
N GLU A 132 10.41 -2.15 -32.49
CA GLU A 132 10.88 -2.93 -33.64
C GLU A 132 10.05 -4.20 -33.89
N ALA A 133 9.66 -4.92 -32.86
CA ALA A 133 8.79 -6.10 -33.00
C ALA A 133 7.38 -5.68 -33.43
N GLU A 134 6.89 -4.57 -32.88
CA GLU A 134 5.62 -3.95 -33.27
C GLU A 134 5.64 -3.47 -34.72
N ALA A 135 6.60 -2.63 -35.10
CA ALA A 135 6.73 -2.10 -36.46
C ALA A 135 6.91 -3.22 -37.49
N THR A 136 7.71 -4.24 -37.19
CA THR A 136 7.90 -5.41 -38.06
C THR A 136 6.59 -6.15 -38.29
N THR A 137 5.82 -6.38 -37.22
CA THR A 137 4.51 -7.06 -37.31
C THR A 137 3.49 -6.21 -38.08
N ARG A 138 3.42 -4.91 -37.78
CA ARG A 138 2.49 -3.98 -38.44
C ARG A 138 2.81 -3.79 -39.92
N ALA A 139 4.09 -3.72 -40.29
CA ALA A 139 4.51 -3.65 -41.69
C ALA A 139 4.08 -4.92 -42.46
N TRP A 140 4.20 -6.11 -41.87
CA TRP A 140 3.73 -7.35 -42.51
C TRP A 140 2.22 -7.38 -42.70
N TYR A 141 1.48 -6.93 -41.66
CA TYR A 141 0.04 -6.76 -41.75
C TYR A 141 -0.37 -5.75 -42.83
N ALA A 142 0.35 -4.64 -42.95
CA ALA A 142 0.13 -3.63 -43.98
C ALA A 142 0.23 -4.23 -45.39
N VAL A 143 1.22 -5.08 -45.65
CA VAL A 143 1.36 -5.77 -46.94
C VAL A 143 0.52 -7.05 -47.08
N GLY A 144 -0.47 -7.25 -46.19
CA GLY A 144 -1.44 -8.34 -46.29
C GLY A 144 -0.98 -9.69 -45.78
N VAL A 145 0.11 -9.77 -45.02
CA VAL A 145 0.65 -11.05 -44.48
C VAL A 145 0.42 -11.13 -42.97
N GLY A 146 -0.48 -12.02 -42.57
CA GLY A 146 -0.77 -12.33 -41.16
C GLY A 146 -1.53 -11.23 -40.41
N ALA A 147 -1.73 -11.44 -39.11
CA ALA A 147 -2.50 -10.54 -38.25
C ALA A 147 -1.70 -9.28 -37.84
N ASN A 148 -2.44 -8.23 -37.46
CA ASN A 148 -1.91 -6.99 -36.90
C ASN A 148 -1.26 -7.23 -35.51
N TRP A 149 -0.41 -6.30 -35.09
CA TRP A 149 0.17 -6.30 -33.75
C TRP A 149 -0.92 -6.16 -32.69
N VAL A 150 -0.82 -6.98 -31.65
CA VAL A 150 -1.66 -6.89 -30.45
C VAL A 150 -0.76 -6.45 -29.31
N THR A 151 -1.04 -5.27 -28.76
CA THR A 151 -0.31 -4.77 -27.59
C THR A 151 -0.48 -5.73 -26.42
N PRO A 152 0.61 -6.21 -25.79
CA PRO A 152 0.50 -7.10 -24.65
C PRO A 152 -0.20 -6.40 -23.48
N THR A 153 -1.12 -7.11 -22.83
CA THR A 153 -1.69 -6.64 -21.57
C THR A 153 -0.68 -6.87 -20.44
N PRO A 154 -0.41 -5.88 -19.57
CA PRO A 154 0.45 -6.08 -18.41
C PRO A 154 0.00 -7.26 -17.55
N LEU A 155 0.96 -7.99 -16.98
CA LEU A 155 0.64 -9.13 -16.12
C LEU A 155 -0.15 -8.66 -14.90
N ASN A 156 -1.20 -9.42 -14.53
CA ASN A 156 -1.97 -9.15 -13.32
C ASN A 156 -1.24 -9.74 -12.11
N ILE A 157 -0.36 -8.93 -11.51
CA ILE A 157 0.38 -9.35 -10.32
C ILE A 157 -0.47 -9.17 -9.07
N THR A 158 -0.58 -10.24 -8.30
CA THR A 158 -1.21 -10.22 -6.98
C THR A 158 -0.21 -10.58 -5.90
N VAL A 159 -0.45 -10.11 -4.68
CA VAL A 159 0.41 -10.37 -3.52
C VAL A 159 -0.43 -10.84 -2.34
N SER A 160 0.14 -11.76 -1.56
CA SER A 160 -0.36 -12.14 -0.25
C SER A 160 0.76 -11.99 0.76
N THR A 161 0.46 -11.44 1.94
CA THR A 161 1.44 -11.27 3.02
C THR A 161 0.99 -12.03 4.26
N SER A 162 1.95 -12.55 5.02
CA SER A 162 1.71 -13.21 6.31
C SER A 162 1.23 -12.22 7.38
N ALA A 163 1.58 -10.94 7.24
CA ALA A 163 1.18 -9.86 8.14
C ALA A 163 1.23 -8.50 7.42
N ASN A 164 0.20 -7.69 7.57
CA ASN A 164 0.19 -6.29 7.10
C ASN A 164 0.86 -5.34 8.11
N TYR A 165 0.95 -5.78 9.37
CA TYR A 165 1.43 -5.03 10.52
C TYR A 165 2.50 -5.85 11.21
N ILE A 166 3.68 -5.28 11.41
CA ILE A 166 4.77 -5.94 12.13
C ILE A 166 5.43 -4.97 13.11
N CYS A 167 6.00 -5.52 14.18
CA CYS A 167 6.76 -4.75 15.15
C CYS A 167 8.13 -4.34 14.58
N PRO A 168 8.77 -3.29 15.11
CA PRO A 168 10.10 -2.88 14.68
C PRO A 168 11.09 -4.05 14.77
N GLY A 169 11.80 -4.33 13.68
CA GLY A 169 12.77 -5.43 13.61
C GLY A 169 12.17 -6.83 13.36
N SER A 170 10.84 -6.95 13.28
CA SER A 170 10.17 -8.17 12.82
C SER A 170 10.22 -8.29 11.29
N SER A 171 9.71 -9.40 10.77
CA SER A 171 9.65 -9.63 9.32
C SER A 171 8.29 -10.18 8.90
N ALA A 172 7.89 -9.87 7.66
CA ALA A 172 6.73 -10.44 7.00
C ALA A 172 7.18 -11.27 5.80
N THR A 173 6.51 -12.41 5.56
CA THR A 173 6.70 -13.19 4.34
C THR A 173 5.63 -12.79 3.33
N VAL A 174 6.06 -12.33 2.16
CA VAL A 174 5.20 -11.91 1.05
C VAL A 174 5.37 -12.88 -0.11
N THR A 175 4.27 -13.38 -0.64
CA THR A 175 4.23 -14.23 -1.83
C THR A 175 3.54 -13.48 -2.96
N ALA A 176 4.19 -13.42 -4.12
CA ALA A 176 3.64 -12.84 -5.34
C ALA A 176 3.13 -13.94 -6.29
N PHE A 177 2.13 -13.62 -7.10
CA PHE A 177 1.53 -14.52 -8.09
C PHE A 177 1.29 -13.79 -9.42
N GLY A 178 1.11 -14.54 -10.50
CA GLY A 178 0.77 -14.01 -11.83
C GLY A 178 1.94 -13.88 -12.81
N ALA A 179 3.14 -14.36 -12.46
CA ALA A 179 4.33 -14.37 -13.32
C ALA A 179 5.27 -15.55 -13.03
N SER A 180 6.26 -15.74 -13.91
CA SER A 180 7.28 -16.80 -13.80
C SER A 180 8.43 -16.42 -12.87
N THR A 181 8.84 -15.15 -12.87
CA THR A 181 9.92 -14.61 -12.03
C THR A 181 9.49 -13.31 -11.37
N TYR A 182 10.11 -12.96 -10.24
CA TYR A 182 9.76 -11.77 -9.45
C TYR A 182 11.01 -11.02 -8.99
N SER A 183 10.93 -9.70 -9.03
CA SER A 183 11.91 -8.76 -8.49
C SER A 183 11.23 -7.74 -7.58
N TRP A 184 11.91 -7.33 -6.52
CA TRP A 184 11.36 -6.50 -5.45
C TRP A 184 12.11 -5.18 -5.34
N SER A 185 11.37 -4.09 -5.13
CA SER A 185 11.93 -2.75 -4.95
C SER A 185 12.80 -2.62 -3.68
N GLY A 186 13.53 -1.52 -3.55
CA GLY A 186 14.29 -1.19 -2.33
C GLY A 186 15.51 -2.08 -2.09
N GLY A 187 16.14 -2.61 -3.14
CA GLY A 187 17.33 -3.45 -3.02
C GLY A 187 17.06 -4.87 -2.52
N ASN A 188 15.79 -5.28 -2.45
CA ASN A 188 15.42 -6.61 -1.97
C ASN A 188 15.73 -7.72 -2.98
N GLY A 189 16.08 -7.41 -4.24
CA GLY A 189 16.56 -8.39 -5.21
C GLY A 189 15.45 -9.28 -5.78
N THR A 190 15.79 -10.50 -6.20
CA THR A 190 14.86 -11.46 -6.82
C THR A 190 14.40 -12.56 -5.85
N GLY A 191 13.42 -13.36 -6.27
CA GLY A 191 12.92 -14.53 -5.56
C GLY A 191 11.44 -14.44 -5.18
N ASN A 192 10.83 -15.59 -4.86
CA ASN A 192 9.43 -15.68 -4.40
C ASN A 192 9.25 -17.02 -3.66
N PRO A 193 8.73 -17.07 -2.42
CA PRO A 193 8.32 -15.94 -1.57
C PRO A 193 9.49 -15.06 -1.11
N LYS A 194 9.18 -13.90 -0.52
CA LYS A 194 10.14 -12.92 -0.03
C LYS A 194 9.92 -12.58 1.44
N ILE A 195 11.00 -12.54 2.21
CA ILE A 195 10.99 -12.06 3.61
C ILE A 195 11.41 -10.60 3.61
N LEU A 196 10.57 -9.73 4.18
CA LEU A 196 10.79 -8.28 4.27
C LEU A 196 10.82 -7.86 5.74
N SER A 197 11.87 -7.13 6.14
CA SER A 197 12.08 -6.66 7.52
C SER A 197 12.24 -5.12 7.60
N PRO A 198 11.22 -4.34 7.20
CA PRO A 198 11.27 -2.89 7.34
C PRO A 198 11.43 -2.45 8.79
N VAL A 199 12.15 -1.33 9.01
CA VAL A 199 12.28 -0.66 10.33
C VAL A 199 11.29 0.49 10.52
N SER A 200 10.66 0.94 9.43
CA SER A 200 9.59 1.94 9.39
C SER A 200 8.57 1.56 8.32
N THR A 201 7.34 2.07 8.42
CA THR A 201 6.29 1.83 7.41
C THR A 201 6.82 2.09 6.01
N THR A 202 6.76 1.06 5.15
CA THR A 202 7.42 1.06 3.83
C THR A 202 6.48 0.50 2.78
N THR A 203 6.38 1.21 1.66
CA THR A 203 5.70 0.72 0.45
C THR A 203 6.70 0.01 -0.44
N TYR A 204 6.37 -1.24 -0.80
CA TYR A 204 7.13 -2.08 -1.71
C TYR A 204 6.41 -2.20 -3.04
N THR A 205 7.19 -2.43 -4.10
CA THR A 205 6.67 -2.76 -5.42
C THR A 205 7.33 -4.06 -5.86
N VAL A 206 6.52 -5.04 -6.25
CA VAL A 206 6.98 -6.26 -6.90
C VAL A 206 6.73 -6.16 -8.40
N THR A 207 7.72 -6.54 -9.19
CA THR A 207 7.62 -6.69 -10.65
C THR A 207 7.71 -8.17 -10.99
N GLY A 208 6.66 -8.69 -11.63
CA GLY A 208 6.62 -10.04 -12.16
C GLY A 208 6.94 -10.06 -13.66
N THR A 209 7.68 -11.07 -14.11
CA THR A 209 8.02 -11.30 -15.53
C THR A 209 7.70 -12.73 -15.96
N ASP A 210 7.04 -12.92 -17.09
CA ASP A 210 6.76 -14.25 -17.68
C ASP A 210 7.90 -14.75 -18.60
N ALA A 211 7.67 -15.86 -19.32
CA ALA A 211 8.67 -16.45 -20.20
C ALA A 211 8.92 -15.61 -21.46
N GLU A 212 7.92 -14.84 -21.88
CA GLU A 212 7.93 -13.97 -23.05
C GLU A 212 8.41 -12.56 -22.72
N ALA A 213 8.88 -12.31 -21.48
CA ALA A 213 9.35 -11.02 -20.98
C ALA A 213 8.26 -9.93 -20.85
N CYS A 214 6.97 -10.30 -20.79
CA CYS A 214 5.92 -9.37 -20.37
C CYS A 214 6.12 -9.09 -18.88
N THR A 215 5.83 -7.85 -18.48
CA THR A 215 5.93 -7.46 -17.08
C THR A 215 4.61 -6.96 -16.54
N GLY A 216 4.44 -7.10 -15.23
CA GLY A 216 3.39 -6.46 -14.46
C GLY A 216 3.94 -6.07 -13.10
N THR A 217 3.32 -5.07 -12.46
CA THR A 217 3.75 -4.59 -11.15
C THR A 217 2.61 -4.52 -10.16
N LYS A 218 2.92 -4.71 -8.87
CA LYS A 218 1.99 -4.52 -7.76
C LYS A 218 2.68 -3.81 -6.60
N SER A 219 2.11 -2.68 -6.16
CA SER A 219 2.53 -2.00 -4.94
C SER A 219 1.67 -2.42 -3.75
N PHE A 220 2.30 -2.52 -2.58
CA PHE A 220 1.66 -2.80 -1.29
C PHE A 220 2.48 -2.18 -0.16
N THR A 221 1.87 -1.96 1.01
CA THR A 221 2.52 -1.35 2.17
C THR A 221 2.60 -2.36 3.30
N ILE A 222 3.76 -2.41 3.96
CA ILE A 222 3.92 -3.04 5.27
C ILE A 222 4.00 -1.92 6.30
N GLU A 223 3.06 -1.91 7.24
CA GLU A 223 2.98 -0.91 8.29
C GLU A 223 3.76 -1.37 9.53
N ILE A 224 4.54 -0.47 10.11
CA ILE A 224 5.27 -0.72 11.36
C ILE A 224 4.46 -0.11 12.51
N THR A 225 3.99 -0.96 13.41
CA THR A 225 3.37 -0.52 14.66
C THR A 225 4.46 -0.03 15.60
N PRO A 226 4.41 1.22 16.10
CA PRO A 226 5.38 1.69 17.10
C PRO A 226 5.40 0.77 18.33
N ALA A 227 6.58 0.58 18.92
CA ALA A 227 6.71 -0.18 20.16
C ALA A 227 5.83 0.46 21.27
N PRO A 228 5.24 -0.35 22.15
CA PRO A 228 4.40 0.20 23.20
C PRO A 228 5.24 0.94 24.23
N THR A 229 4.67 2.03 24.75
CA THR A 229 5.30 2.85 25.80
C THR A 229 4.88 2.28 27.15
N VAL A 230 5.84 1.78 27.90
CA VAL A 230 5.63 1.09 29.19
C VAL A 230 6.10 2.01 30.32
N THR A 231 5.18 2.48 31.15
CA THR A 231 5.46 3.42 32.25
C THR A 231 4.91 2.86 33.56
N PRO A 232 5.56 1.86 34.17
CA PRO A 232 5.09 1.27 35.40
C PRO A 232 5.19 2.27 36.56
N THR A 233 4.33 2.13 37.56
CA THR A 233 4.34 2.94 38.79
C THR A 233 4.23 2.06 40.01
N ALA A 234 4.47 2.60 41.20
CA ALA A 234 4.13 1.98 42.47
C ALA A 234 3.03 2.79 43.16
N ASP A 235 2.17 2.14 43.94
CA ASP A 235 1.19 2.84 44.79
C ASP A 235 1.89 3.69 45.84
N ASP A 236 2.95 3.12 46.40
CA ASP A 236 3.90 3.75 47.30
C ASP A 236 5.31 3.35 46.82
N ASP A 237 6.11 4.33 46.40
CA ASP A 237 7.47 4.11 45.92
C ASP A 237 8.52 4.23 47.02
N ASP A 238 8.14 4.58 48.25
CA ASP A 238 9.05 4.76 49.39
C ASP A 238 8.56 4.00 50.63
N ILE A 239 8.98 2.74 50.76
CA ILE A 239 8.50 1.84 51.82
C ILE A 239 9.57 1.58 52.88
N CYS A 240 9.14 1.09 54.03
CA CYS A 240 10.05 0.62 55.09
C CYS A 240 10.41 -0.85 54.92
N GLU A 241 11.54 -1.27 55.48
CA GLU A 241 11.98 -2.67 55.45
C GLU A 241 10.88 -3.60 56.00
N GLY A 242 10.53 -4.62 55.21
CA GLY A 242 9.47 -5.59 55.54
C GLY A 242 8.05 -5.15 55.17
N ALA A 243 7.85 -3.93 54.68
CA ALA A 243 6.58 -3.47 54.11
C ALA A 243 6.39 -3.97 52.66
N SER A 244 5.21 -3.67 52.08
CA SER A 244 4.86 -4.08 50.73
C SER A 244 4.10 -2.98 50.00
N THR A 245 4.31 -2.86 48.69
CA THR A 245 3.59 -1.93 47.81
C THR A 245 3.06 -2.66 46.58
N THR A 246 2.02 -2.14 45.93
CA THR A 246 1.59 -2.68 44.62
C THR A 246 2.32 -1.93 43.51
N VAL A 247 3.03 -2.65 42.64
CA VAL A 247 3.53 -2.07 41.39
C VAL A 247 2.51 -2.30 40.27
N ARG A 248 2.39 -1.33 39.36
CA ARG A 248 1.37 -1.31 38.31
C ARG A 248 2.04 -1.24 36.94
N ALA A 249 1.57 -2.07 36.02
CA ALA A 249 2.01 -2.01 34.63
C ALA A 249 1.51 -0.76 33.88
N ASN A 250 0.39 -0.19 34.33
CA ASN A 250 -0.38 0.84 33.66
C ASN A 250 -0.83 0.45 32.24
N THR A 251 -1.59 1.32 31.58
CA THR A 251 -2.00 1.11 30.19
C THR A 251 -0.87 1.47 29.23
N ASN A 252 -0.88 0.90 28.03
CA ASN A 252 0.04 1.27 26.96
C ASN A 252 -0.03 2.77 26.67
N GLY A 253 1.09 3.48 26.81
CA GLY A 253 1.15 4.93 26.56
C GLY A 253 1.11 5.30 25.07
N THR A 254 1.43 4.36 24.17
CA THR A 254 1.54 4.62 22.73
C THR A 254 0.17 4.83 22.10
N LEU A 255 -0.05 6.04 21.56
CA LEU A 255 -1.23 6.35 20.76
C LEU A 255 -1.10 5.76 19.35
N GLN A 256 -2.21 5.24 18.86
CA GLN A 256 -2.43 4.76 17.51
C GLN A 256 -3.57 5.54 16.88
N ASN A 257 -3.58 5.57 15.54
CA ASN A 257 -4.48 6.41 14.77
C ASN A 257 -5.04 5.59 13.62
N LEU A 258 -6.35 5.60 13.41
CA LEU A 258 -6.94 5.19 12.14
C LEU A 258 -7.64 6.37 11.48
N THR A 259 -7.09 6.81 10.34
CA THR A 259 -7.60 7.96 9.59
C THR A 259 -8.41 7.47 8.40
N THR A 260 -9.65 7.93 8.28
CA THR A 260 -10.50 7.68 7.10
C THR A 260 -10.21 8.68 5.99
N PRO A 261 -10.44 8.34 4.71
CA PRO A 261 -10.25 9.28 3.59
C PRO A 261 -11.03 10.60 3.75
N MET A 262 -10.35 11.74 3.55
CA MET A 262 -10.95 13.07 3.59
C MET A 262 -11.23 13.60 2.19
N LEU A 263 -12.23 13.02 1.51
CA LEU A 263 -12.69 13.50 0.19
C LEU A 263 -13.84 14.53 0.35
N GLY A 264 -14.31 15.18 -0.72
CA GLY A 264 -15.24 16.34 -0.70
C GLY A 264 -16.42 16.29 0.29
N GLY A 265 -16.79 17.45 0.86
CA GLY A 265 -17.61 17.55 2.08
C GLY A 265 -19.09 17.96 1.88
N ASN A 266 -19.99 17.15 2.44
CA ASN A 266 -21.37 17.53 2.74
C ASN A 266 -21.47 17.91 4.23
N GLY A 267 -22.26 18.93 4.57
CA GLY A 267 -22.34 19.43 5.95
C GLY A 267 -23.61 19.00 6.68
N PHE A 268 -23.50 18.12 7.68
CA PHE A 268 -24.46 18.07 8.79
C PHE A 268 -23.70 18.04 10.12
N ALA A 269 -24.42 18.13 11.23
CA ALA A 269 -23.83 18.21 12.55
C ALA A 269 -23.14 16.92 13.03
N ALA A 270 -23.40 15.74 12.45
CA ALA A 270 -22.91 14.47 13.01
C ALA A 270 -22.71 13.35 11.97
N ASN A 271 -21.87 12.37 12.34
CA ASN A 271 -21.83 11.05 11.71
C ASN A 271 -22.06 9.94 12.72
N VAL A 272 -22.75 8.89 12.28
CA VAL A 272 -22.85 7.61 12.97
C VAL A 272 -22.16 6.53 12.14
N PHE A 273 -21.39 5.64 12.78
CA PHE A 273 -20.70 4.52 12.14
C PHE A 273 -20.38 3.43 13.18
N ASP A 274 -20.02 2.22 12.74
CA ASP A 274 -19.52 1.19 13.64
C ASP A 274 -17.99 1.14 13.64
N ILE A 275 -17.42 0.94 14.83
CA ILE A 275 -16.06 0.49 15.05
C ILE A 275 -16.11 -0.97 15.51
N GLN A 276 -15.45 -1.86 14.77
CA GLN A 276 -15.16 -3.22 15.22
C GLN A 276 -13.71 -3.30 15.67
N ALA A 277 -13.46 -3.78 16.88
CA ALA A 277 -12.11 -3.99 17.38
C ALA A 277 -11.66 -5.44 17.11
N TYR A 278 -10.50 -5.62 16.52
CA TYR A 278 -9.83 -6.92 16.38
C TYR A 278 -8.98 -7.24 17.61
N ASN A 279 -8.30 -6.23 18.15
CA ASN A 279 -7.62 -6.26 19.43
C ASN A 279 -8.41 -5.45 20.47
N SER A 280 -8.19 -5.69 21.76
CA SER A 280 -8.77 -4.82 22.79
C SER A 280 -8.14 -3.43 22.70
N ILE A 281 -8.96 -2.43 22.40
CA ILE A 281 -8.54 -1.04 22.23
C ILE A 281 -9.18 -0.14 23.28
N THR A 282 -8.51 0.95 23.59
CA THR A 282 -9.05 2.04 24.40
C THR A 282 -8.99 3.32 23.57
N ILE A 283 -10.15 3.78 23.09
CA ILE A 283 -10.31 5.04 22.37
C ILE A 283 -10.14 6.18 23.37
N THR A 284 -9.31 7.14 23.01
CA THR A 284 -9.02 8.33 23.82
C THR A 284 -9.62 9.57 23.20
N ASP A 285 -9.61 9.69 21.87
CA ASP A 285 -10.02 10.92 21.19
C ASP A 285 -10.52 10.63 19.77
N PHE A 286 -11.21 11.62 19.20
CA PHE A 286 -11.53 11.63 17.78
C PHE A 286 -10.97 12.90 17.16
N GLN A 287 -10.67 12.86 15.87
CA GLN A 287 -10.59 14.08 15.06
C GLN A 287 -11.60 14.01 13.95
N MET A 288 -12.11 15.17 13.53
CA MET A 288 -13.18 15.23 12.54
C MET A 288 -13.08 16.49 11.68
N ASN A 289 -13.51 16.41 10.42
CA ASN A 289 -13.54 17.55 9.50
C ASN A 289 -14.66 18.54 9.86
N ILE A 290 -14.43 19.43 10.82
CA ILE A 290 -15.43 20.41 11.25
C ILE A 290 -15.19 21.75 10.56
N SER A 291 -16.20 22.22 9.80
CA SER A 291 -16.14 23.53 9.13
C SER A 291 -16.68 24.68 9.98
N SER A 292 -17.61 24.40 10.90
CA SER A 292 -18.20 25.41 11.78
C SER A 292 -18.81 24.77 13.03
N GLY A 293 -19.00 25.57 14.08
CA GLY A 293 -19.59 25.17 15.35
C GLY A 293 -18.74 25.58 16.54
N ASP A 294 -19.27 25.44 17.75
CA ASP A 294 -18.63 25.88 19.00
C ASP A 294 -18.42 24.74 20.02
N SER A 295 -19.05 23.60 19.78
CA SER A 295 -19.03 22.47 20.72
C SER A 295 -19.15 21.13 20.02
N ALA A 296 -18.64 20.06 20.66
CA ALA A 296 -18.68 18.70 20.15
C ALA A 296 -19.00 17.67 21.24
N VAL A 297 -19.55 16.54 20.81
CA VAL A 297 -19.96 15.43 21.68
C VAL A 297 -19.80 14.10 20.96
N VAL A 298 -19.44 13.07 21.72
CA VAL A 298 -19.37 11.68 21.24
C VAL A 298 -20.36 10.82 22.01
N TYR A 299 -21.06 9.94 21.30
CA TYR A 299 -21.87 8.88 21.89
C TYR A 299 -21.39 7.51 21.41
N TYR A 300 -21.64 6.49 22.22
CA TYR A 300 -21.35 5.11 21.86
C TYR A 300 -22.51 4.17 22.19
N LYS A 301 -22.56 3.03 21.51
CA LYS A 301 -23.54 1.96 21.72
C LYS A 301 -22.86 0.59 21.58
N PRO A 302 -22.74 -0.21 22.65
CA PRO A 302 -22.25 -1.58 22.56
C PRO A 302 -23.12 -2.43 21.62
N GLY A 303 -22.49 -3.32 20.84
CA GLY A 303 -23.17 -4.20 19.89
C GLY A 303 -23.39 -3.59 18.50
N GLY A 304 -22.93 -2.36 18.26
CA GLY A 304 -23.10 -1.65 17.01
C GLY A 304 -24.40 -0.82 16.94
N TYR A 305 -24.52 0.05 15.94
CA TYR A 305 -25.75 0.81 15.69
C TYR A 305 -26.74 0.08 14.77
N GLY A 306 -26.33 -1.04 14.16
CA GLY A 306 -27.21 -1.93 13.39
C GLY A 306 -27.49 -1.50 11.95
N ASN A 307 -26.72 -0.56 11.39
CA ASN A 307 -26.83 -0.11 9.99
C ASN A 307 -28.23 0.41 9.61
N ALA A 308 -28.95 0.97 10.57
CA ALA A 308 -30.32 1.49 10.41
C ALA A 308 -30.41 2.97 10.82
N ASN A 309 -31.55 3.60 10.49
CA ASN A 309 -31.85 4.96 10.92
C ASN A 309 -31.70 5.12 12.44
N VAL A 310 -31.04 6.19 12.87
CA VAL A 310 -31.00 6.58 14.29
C VAL A 310 -31.91 7.79 14.48
N THR A 311 -32.96 7.64 15.28
CA THR A 311 -33.99 8.67 15.51
C THR A 311 -34.09 9.12 16.97
N ASP A 312 -33.42 8.42 17.88
CA ASP A 312 -33.28 8.78 19.29
C ASP A 312 -31.96 8.24 19.85
N LEU A 313 -31.61 8.68 21.06
CA LEU A 313 -30.39 8.30 21.77
C LEU A 313 -30.66 7.44 23.02
N THR A 314 -31.84 6.83 23.15
CA THR A 314 -32.25 6.11 24.38
C THR A 314 -31.35 4.92 24.70
N THR A 315 -30.82 4.24 23.67
CA THR A 315 -29.88 3.12 23.80
C THR A 315 -28.41 3.55 23.68
N TRP A 316 -28.12 4.85 23.69
CA TRP A 316 -26.80 5.40 23.48
C TRP A 316 -26.25 6.02 24.76
N PHE A 317 -24.94 5.86 24.96
CA PHE A 317 -24.22 6.41 26.10
C PHE A 317 -23.36 7.58 25.64
N LYS A 318 -23.41 8.68 26.38
CA LYS A 318 -22.52 9.82 26.12
C LYS A 318 -21.11 9.46 26.60
N LEU A 319 -20.10 9.67 25.75
CA LEU A 319 -18.70 9.47 26.11
C LEU A 319 -18.15 10.73 26.78
N GLY A 320 -18.35 10.81 28.10
CA GLY A 320 -18.00 11.97 28.90
C GLY A 320 -18.98 13.14 28.70
N GLN A 321 -18.46 14.35 28.59
CA GLN A 321 -19.20 15.61 28.49
C GLN A 321 -19.13 16.24 27.10
N THR A 322 -20.01 17.22 26.86
CA THR A 322 -19.91 18.07 25.67
C THR A 322 -18.77 19.05 25.90
N ILE A 323 -17.90 19.21 24.92
CA ILE A 323 -16.72 20.06 25.01
C ILE A 323 -16.86 21.28 24.11
N ALA A 324 -16.20 22.39 24.48
CA ALA A 324 -16.01 23.51 23.57
C ALA A 324 -14.91 23.18 22.56
N ILE A 325 -15.08 23.59 21.31
CA ILE A 325 -14.09 23.40 20.24
C ILE A 325 -13.93 24.68 19.41
N THR A 326 -12.75 24.80 18.78
CA THR A 326 -12.51 25.77 17.72
C THR A 326 -12.31 25.01 16.41
N PRO A 327 -13.24 25.07 15.44
CA PRO A 327 -13.10 24.38 14.16
C PRO A 327 -11.81 24.74 13.42
N ALA A 328 -11.11 23.73 12.90
CA ALA A 328 -9.94 23.90 12.05
C ALA A 328 -10.29 24.31 10.60
N GLY A 329 -11.60 24.33 10.26
CA GLY A 329 -12.09 24.70 8.95
C GLY A 329 -12.25 23.50 8.00
N ALA A 330 -12.97 23.72 6.91
CA ALA A 330 -13.27 22.67 5.94
C ALA A 330 -12.00 22.08 5.33
N GLY A 331 -11.89 20.74 5.34
CA GLY A 331 -10.74 20.00 4.83
C GLY A 331 -9.66 19.74 5.89
N ASN A 332 -9.76 20.33 7.07
CA ASN A 332 -8.82 20.14 8.17
C ASN A 332 -9.44 19.32 9.31
N GLN A 333 -8.62 18.57 10.03
CA GLN A 333 -9.06 17.81 11.19
C GLN A 333 -9.12 18.69 12.44
N THR A 334 -10.27 18.71 13.11
CA THR A 334 -10.48 19.34 14.42
C THR A 334 -10.44 18.26 15.48
N LEU A 335 -9.57 18.41 16.49
CA LEU A 335 -9.51 17.50 17.62
C LEU A 335 -10.76 17.61 18.48
N ILE A 336 -11.34 16.47 18.83
CA ILE A 336 -12.46 16.30 19.74
C ILE A 336 -11.96 15.41 20.89
N PRO A 337 -11.38 16.01 21.94
CA PRO A 337 -10.93 15.21 23.07
C PRO A 337 -12.11 14.55 23.79
N THR A 338 -12.02 13.25 24.04
CA THR A 338 -13.04 12.63 24.90
C THR A 338 -12.67 12.91 26.35
N THR A 339 -13.65 13.25 27.17
CA THR A 339 -13.43 13.51 28.60
C THR A 339 -13.47 12.22 29.43
N SER A 340 -13.59 11.07 28.76
CA SER A 340 -13.56 9.73 29.34
C SER A 340 -13.17 8.75 28.24
N ASN A 341 -12.26 7.81 28.54
CA ASN A 341 -11.85 6.80 27.57
C ASN A 341 -12.94 5.75 27.33
N LEU A 342 -12.99 5.18 26.13
CA LEU A 342 -13.88 4.07 25.77
C LEU A 342 -13.06 2.81 25.44
N THR A 343 -13.18 1.77 26.25
CA THR A 343 -12.59 0.46 25.94
C THR A 343 -13.56 -0.38 25.11
N ILE A 344 -13.09 -0.86 23.96
CA ILE A 344 -13.79 -1.83 23.11
C ILE A 344 -13.01 -3.15 23.18
N PRO A 345 -13.59 -4.21 23.76
CA PRO A 345 -12.93 -5.52 23.82
C PRO A 345 -12.70 -6.12 22.43
N ALA A 346 -11.66 -6.95 22.31
CA ALA A 346 -11.38 -7.71 21.08
C ALA A 346 -12.63 -8.48 20.59
N GLY A 347 -12.88 -8.40 19.28
CA GLY A 347 -14.02 -9.02 18.60
C GLY A 347 -15.35 -8.27 18.72
N GLN A 348 -15.45 -7.26 19.58
CA GLN A 348 -16.69 -6.51 19.78
C GLN A 348 -16.85 -5.37 18.77
N THR A 349 -18.10 -5.01 18.50
CA THR A 349 -18.48 -3.88 17.65
C THR A 349 -19.26 -2.85 18.46
N TYR A 350 -18.93 -1.58 18.30
CA TYR A 350 -19.57 -0.47 18.97
C TYR A 350 -20.01 0.55 17.92
N GLY A 351 -21.26 1.00 18.02
CA GLY A 351 -21.75 2.15 17.26
C GLY A 351 -21.20 3.41 17.88
N ILE A 352 -20.74 4.34 17.05
CA ILE A 352 -20.15 5.62 17.46
C ILE A 352 -20.90 6.73 16.75
N ILE A 353 -21.29 7.75 17.50
CA ILE A 353 -21.72 9.04 16.96
C ILE A 353 -20.69 10.07 17.34
N VAL A 354 -20.15 10.79 16.37
CA VAL A 354 -19.32 11.97 16.60
C VAL A 354 -20.06 13.17 16.01
N ALA A 355 -20.27 14.20 16.83
CA ALA A 355 -21.10 15.35 16.46
C ALA A 355 -20.53 16.68 16.92
N CYS A 356 -20.82 17.75 16.18
CA CYS A 356 -20.56 19.13 16.53
C CYS A 356 -21.82 20.00 16.41
N ASN A 357 -21.92 21.05 17.23
CA ASN A 357 -22.99 22.04 17.16
C ASN A 357 -22.71 23.02 16.00
N GLY A 358 -22.79 22.52 14.78
CA GLY A 358 -22.45 23.25 13.56
C GLY A 358 -22.44 22.33 12.35
N SER A 359 -21.36 22.37 11.57
CA SER A 359 -21.21 21.57 10.36
C SER A 359 -19.96 20.70 10.43
N ASN A 360 -20.19 19.40 10.37
CA ASN A 360 -19.21 18.35 10.15
C ASN A 360 -19.30 17.88 8.70
N ASN A 361 -18.16 17.93 8.01
CA ASN A 361 -18.01 17.58 6.61
C ASN A 361 -17.69 16.11 6.44
N TYR A 362 -18.67 15.34 6.00
CA TYR A 362 -18.49 13.94 5.62
C TYR A 362 -18.58 13.74 4.11
N THR A 363 -18.19 12.56 3.63
CA THR A 363 -18.34 12.18 2.21
C THR A 363 -19.55 11.30 1.98
N ASN A 364 -20.01 11.26 0.73
CA ASN A 364 -20.98 10.26 0.30
C ASN A 364 -20.32 8.88 0.34
N GLY A 365 -20.98 7.95 1.02
CA GLY A 365 -20.62 6.54 1.01
C GLY A 365 -21.25 5.81 -0.17
N THR A 366 -20.96 4.52 -0.25
CA THR A 366 -21.51 3.58 -1.23
C THR A 366 -22.51 2.63 -0.60
N SER A 367 -22.17 2.05 0.56
CA SER A 367 -23.01 1.07 1.25
C SER A 367 -22.75 1.13 2.74
N VAL A 368 -23.81 1.37 3.50
CA VAL A 368 -23.83 1.37 4.96
C VAL A 368 -23.31 0.02 5.47
N GLY A 369 -22.47 0.03 6.51
CA GLY A 369 -21.88 -1.15 7.13
C GLY A 369 -20.71 -1.78 6.37
N SER A 370 -20.42 -1.33 5.14
CA SER A 370 -19.21 -1.77 4.44
C SER A 370 -17.95 -1.17 5.10
N THR A 371 -16.81 -1.86 4.98
CA THR A 371 -15.53 -1.35 5.48
C THR A 371 -15.21 -0.02 4.81
N LEU A 372 -15.04 1.02 5.63
CA LEU A 372 -14.52 2.31 5.20
C LEU A 372 -13.00 2.32 5.27
N GLU A 373 -12.45 1.88 6.41
CA GLU A 373 -11.01 1.80 6.65
C GLU A 373 -10.72 0.75 7.72
N SER A 374 -9.55 0.13 7.70
CA SER A 374 -9.16 -0.86 8.72
C SER A 374 -7.65 -0.97 8.90
N ASN A 375 -7.21 -1.29 10.11
CA ASN A 375 -5.84 -1.70 10.41
C ASN A 375 -5.81 -3.00 11.23
N ALA A 376 -4.66 -3.35 11.83
CA ALA A 376 -4.55 -4.55 12.68
C ALA A 376 -5.46 -4.53 13.91
N ASP A 377 -5.80 -3.36 14.42
CA ASP A 377 -6.50 -3.23 15.70
C ASP A 377 -7.99 -3.06 15.55
N LEU A 378 -8.44 -2.36 14.51
CA LEU A 378 -9.84 -2.02 14.34
C LEU A 378 -10.23 -1.78 12.88
N ARG A 379 -11.54 -1.83 12.66
CA ARG A 379 -12.20 -1.49 11.41
C ARG A 379 -13.28 -0.44 11.65
N ILE A 380 -13.27 0.61 10.83
CA ILE A 380 -14.33 1.61 10.72
C ILE A 380 -15.21 1.24 9.53
N THR A 381 -16.53 1.32 9.70
CA THR A 381 -17.51 1.08 8.62
C THR A 381 -18.12 2.39 8.14
N GLN A 382 -18.69 2.37 6.93
CA GLN A 382 -19.55 3.45 6.48
C GLN A 382 -20.85 3.46 7.31
N GLY A 383 -21.39 4.64 7.55
CA GLY A 383 -22.66 4.78 8.25
C GLY A 383 -23.54 5.89 7.70
N HIS A 384 -23.99 6.80 8.55
CA HIS A 384 -24.92 7.87 8.15
C HIS A 384 -24.44 9.25 8.61
N GLY A 385 -24.88 10.26 7.88
CA GLY A 385 -24.77 11.66 8.29
C GLY A 385 -26.09 12.11 8.90
N GLY A 386 -26.03 13.01 9.88
CA GLY A 386 -27.23 13.40 10.61
C GLY A 386 -26.96 14.49 11.63
N SER A 387 -27.83 14.57 12.63
CA SER A 387 -27.68 15.49 13.76
C SER A 387 -28.10 14.84 15.07
N VAL A 388 -27.46 15.28 16.16
CA VAL A 388 -27.93 15.11 17.54
C VAL A 388 -28.28 16.45 18.19
N PHE A 389 -28.02 17.57 17.50
CA PHE A 389 -28.37 18.91 17.95
C PHE A 389 -29.74 19.27 17.36
N GLY A 390 -30.69 19.62 18.23
CA GLY A 390 -32.11 19.73 17.86
C GLY A 390 -32.80 18.37 17.90
N SER A 391 -33.30 17.90 16.76
CA SER A 391 -33.88 16.55 16.64
C SER A 391 -32.81 15.53 16.25
N VAL A 392 -32.79 14.39 16.95
CA VAL A 392 -31.91 13.27 16.60
C VAL A 392 -32.42 12.65 15.29
N SER A 393 -31.60 12.71 14.24
CA SER A 393 -31.97 12.15 12.94
C SER A 393 -30.74 11.82 12.11
N PHE A 394 -30.59 10.53 11.80
CA PHE A 394 -29.61 9.98 10.88
C PHE A 394 -30.36 9.17 9.82
N PRO A 395 -30.72 9.76 8.68
CA PRO A 395 -31.43 9.07 7.61
C PRO A 395 -30.54 8.03 6.93
N ASN A 396 -31.17 6.97 6.39
CA ASN A 396 -30.54 5.83 5.74
C ASN A 396 -29.94 6.21 4.38
N ALA A 397 -28.87 7.01 4.44
CA ALA A 397 -28.04 7.37 3.31
C ALA A 397 -26.59 7.01 3.69
N PRO A 398 -25.88 6.22 2.87
CA PRO A 398 -24.48 5.89 3.13
C PRO A 398 -23.63 7.16 3.19
N ARG A 399 -22.93 7.38 4.30
CA ARG A 399 -21.97 8.46 4.52
C ARG A 399 -20.72 7.92 5.20
N ASN A 400 -19.57 8.47 4.84
CA ASN A 400 -18.30 8.09 5.46
C ASN A 400 -17.93 9.11 6.52
N PHE A 401 -17.51 8.62 7.68
CA PHE A 401 -16.78 9.44 8.62
C PHE A 401 -15.54 9.99 7.94
N ASN A 402 -15.31 11.30 8.04
CA ASN A 402 -14.13 12.00 7.53
C ASN A 402 -13.31 12.50 8.73
N GLY A 403 -12.58 11.60 9.36
CA GLY A 403 -11.82 11.94 10.55
C GLY A 403 -10.80 10.88 10.92
N GLN A 404 -10.49 10.86 12.21
CA GLN A 404 -9.52 9.95 12.79
C GLN A 404 -10.03 9.44 14.12
N VAL A 405 -9.84 8.14 14.37
CA VAL A 405 -10.00 7.55 15.70
C VAL A 405 -8.62 7.46 16.34
N ILE A 406 -8.46 8.03 17.53
CA ILE A 406 -7.22 7.98 18.31
C ILE A 406 -7.43 7.01 19.47
N TYR A 407 -6.56 6.02 19.59
CA TYR A 407 -6.74 4.92 20.53
C TYR A 407 -5.41 4.34 21.00
N ARG A 408 -5.47 3.41 21.96
CA ARG A 408 -4.34 2.60 22.45
C ARG A 408 -4.71 1.13 22.37
N THR A 409 -3.75 0.26 22.09
CA THR A 409 -3.88 -1.18 22.31
C THR A 409 -3.62 -1.50 23.77
N ASN A 410 -4.41 -2.40 24.36
CA ASN A 410 -4.12 -2.85 25.72
C ASN A 410 -2.95 -3.85 25.72
N PHE A 411 -2.21 -3.90 26.84
CA PHE A 411 -1.24 -4.96 27.05
C PHE A 411 -1.94 -6.32 27.19
N THR A 412 -1.37 -7.36 26.61
CA THR A 412 -1.85 -8.74 26.66
C THR A 412 -1.02 -9.64 27.57
N SER A 413 0.24 -9.27 27.83
CA SER A 413 1.12 -9.99 28.75
C SER A 413 2.11 -9.07 29.46
N TYR A 414 2.61 -9.54 30.61
CA TYR A 414 3.53 -8.83 31.49
C TYR A 414 4.66 -9.77 31.92
N SER A 415 5.87 -9.24 32.07
CA SER A 415 7.03 -9.94 32.60
C SER A 415 7.88 -8.98 33.42
N TRP A 416 7.88 -9.15 34.74
CA TRP A 416 8.62 -8.34 35.69
C TRP A 416 9.93 -8.99 36.13
N SER A 417 10.96 -8.17 36.35
CA SER A 417 12.26 -8.57 36.90
C SER A 417 12.81 -7.49 37.84
N PRO A 418 13.41 -7.81 38.99
CA PRO A 418 13.55 -9.15 39.56
C PRO A 418 12.21 -9.71 40.06
N SER A 419 11.99 -11.01 39.90
CA SER A 419 10.72 -11.67 40.27
C SER A 419 10.67 -12.20 41.71
N SER A 420 11.83 -12.33 42.36
CA SER A 420 11.96 -13.00 43.68
C SER A 420 11.23 -12.29 44.82
N THR A 421 10.97 -11.00 44.68
CA THR A 421 10.28 -10.16 45.67
C THR A 421 8.91 -9.69 45.17
N LEU A 422 8.34 -10.35 44.17
CA LEU A 422 7.01 -10.06 43.63
C LEU A 422 6.06 -11.22 43.91
N SER A 423 4.79 -10.90 44.21
CA SER A 423 3.74 -11.90 44.33
C SER A 423 3.44 -12.64 43.01
N SER A 424 3.70 -11.98 41.87
CA SER A 424 3.62 -12.58 40.53
C SER A 424 4.44 -11.79 39.52
N ALA A 425 5.31 -12.45 38.77
CA ALA A 425 6.08 -11.79 37.70
C ALA A 425 5.27 -11.53 36.43
N THR A 426 4.03 -12.00 36.33
CA THR A 426 3.19 -11.93 35.11
C THR A 426 1.86 -11.21 35.32
N SER A 427 1.66 -10.61 36.50
CA SER A 427 0.46 -9.81 36.80
C SER A 427 0.63 -8.37 36.32
N SER A 428 -0.49 -7.71 36.00
CA SER A 428 -0.54 -6.25 35.78
C SER A 428 -0.43 -5.45 37.09
N LEU A 429 -0.70 -6.11 38.23
CA LEU A 429 -0.74 -5.54 39.58
C LEU A 429 -0.09 -6.48 40.61
N PRO A 430 1.22 -6.79 40.52
CA PRO A 430 1.86 -7.58 41.55
C PRO A 430 2.17 -6.77 42.80
N ILE A 431 2.20 -7.46 43.94
CA ILE A 431 2.62 -6.91 45.23
C ILE A 431 4.14 -7.12 45.32
N ALA A 432 4.88 -6.04 45.55
CA ALA A 432 6.31 -6.01 45.76
C ALA A 432 6.64 -5.99 47.25
N THR A 433 7.54 -6.89 47.68
CA THR A 433 8.06 -7.01 49.05
C THR A 433 9.60 -7.01 49.05
N PRO A 434 10.27 -5.98 48.50
CA PRO A 434 11.74 -5.92 48.51
C PRO A 434 12.28 -5.63 49.91
N THR A 435 13.44 -6.19 50.24
CA THR A 435 14.16 -5.92 51.51
C THR A 435 15.21 -4.81 51.38
N THR A 436 15.52 -4.40 50.15
CA THR A 436 16.45 -3.30 49.83
C THR A 436 15.89 -2.54 48.63
N THR A 437 16.25 -1.26 48.45
CA THR A 437 15.84 -0.47 47.28
C THR A 437 16.04 -1.25 46.00
N THR A 438 14.94 -1.48 45.27
CA THR A 438 14.90 -2.38 44.12
C THR A 438 14.25 -1.68 42.94
N THR A 439 14.95 -1.67 41.80
CA THR A 439 14.37 -1.26 40.52
C THR A 439 13.77 -2.46 39.81
N TYR A 440 12.47 -2.44 39.61
CA TYR A 440 11.73 -3.42 38.82
C TYR A 440 11.65 -2.97 37.37
N THR A 441 12.04 -3.86 36.46
CA THR A 441 11.85 -3.72 35.01
C THR A 441 10.64 -4.52 34.58
N LEU A 442 9.70 -3.87 33.90
CA LEU A 442 8.56 -4.49 33.25
C LEU A 442 8.82 -4.58 31.75
N THR A 443 8.74 -5.78 31.19
CA THR A 443 8.51 -6.02 29.76
C THR A 443 7.05 -6.34 29.53
N ALA A 444 6.36 -5.58 28.69
CA ALA A 444 4.95 -5.80 28.37
C ALA A 444 4.73 -5.96 26.86
N THR A 445 3.81 -6.85 26.48
CA THR A 445 3.42 -7.09 25.08
C THR A 445 2.04 -6.50 24.83
N ASP A 446 1.86 -5.79 23.71
CA ASP A 446 0.55 -5.23 23.32
C ASP A 446 -0.29 -6.21 22.47
N GLY A 447 -1.51 -5.80 22.12
CA GLY A 447 -2.42 -6.59 21.27
C GLY A 447 -1.86 -6.97 19.89
N ASN A 448 -0.87 -6.24 19.39
CA ASN A 448 -0.20 -6.52 18.10
C ASN A 448 1.02 -7.44 18.26
N GLY A 449 1.32 -7.90 19.48
CA GLY A 449 2.50 -8.72 19.77
C GLY A 449 3.79 -7.92 19.94
N CYS A 450 3.73 -6.59 19.97
CA CYS A 450 4.91 -5.74 20.11
C CYS A 450 5.28 -5.59 21.58
N THR A 451 6.58 -5.71 21.89
CA THR A 451 7.11 -5.61 23.26
C THR A 451 7.73 -4.24 23.52
N GLY A 452 7.48 -3.70 24.71
CA GLY A 452 8.17 -2.53 25.25
C GLY A 452 8.67 -2.80 26.66
N THR A 453 9.57 -1.95 27.15
CA THR A 453 10.14 -2.05 28.50
C THR A 453 10.06 -0.73 29.25
N GLY A 454 9.79 -0.79 30.55
CA GLY A 454 9.81 0.35 31.47
C GLY A 454 10.31 -0.07 32.85
N THR A 455 10.65 0.91 33.69
CA THR A 455 11.17 0.64 35.04
C THR A 455 10.46 1.44 36.10
N VAL A 456 10.31 0.88 37.28
CA VAL A 456 9.87 1.56 38.51
C VAL A 456 10.82 1.20 39.63
N THR A 457 11.21 2.17 40.46
CA THR A 457 12.06 1.94 41.63
C THR A 457 11.20 2.01 42.88
N VAL A 458 11.32 1.01 43.75
CA VAL A 458 10.78 1.03 45.11
C VAL A 458 11.96 1.23 46.05
N TYR A 459 11.97 2.37 46.74
CA TYR A 459 12.94 2.71 47.77
C TYR A 459 12.59 1.97 49.06
N VAL A 460 13.59 1.31 49.67
CA VAL A 460 13.41 0.60 50.94
C VAL A 460 14.28 1.25 51.99
N ASN A 461 13.60 1.73 53.01
CA ASN A 461 14.17 2.41 54.15
C ASN A 461 14.43 1.45 55.30
N GLU A 462 15.68 1.43 55.79
CA GLU A 462 16.03 0.61 56.96
C GLU A 462 15.23 1.04 58.19
N LEU A 463 14.79 0.06 58.98
CA LEU A 463 14.18 0.35 60.27
C LEU A 463 15.23 0.94 61.23
N PRO A 464 14.89 1.99 62.01
CA PRO A 464 15.85 2.60 62.92
C PRO A 464 16.37 1.60 63.97
N SER A 465 17.69 1.45 64.05
CA SER A 465 18.36 0.60 65.04
C SER A 465 18.58 1.35 66.36
N ILE A 466 18.07 0.80 67.48
CA ILE A 466 18.37 1.31 68.82
C ILE A 466 19.69 0.69 69.27
N THR A 467 20.81 1.28 68.86
CA THR A 467 22.10 1.00 69.52
C THR A 467 22.33 2.11 70.54
N SER A 468 22.50 1.72 71.80
CA SER A 468 22.52 2.57 72.99
C SER A 468 23.44 3.81 72.90
N VAL A 469 22.85 5.00 72.67
CA VAL A 469 23.51 6.30 72.90
C VAL A 469 22.49 7.26 73.52
N SER A 470 22.96 8.08 74.47
CA SER A 470 22.21 8.74 75.55
C SER A 470 20.94 9.52 75.16
N ALA A 471 20.01 9.57 76.13
CA ALA A 471 18.60 9.89 76.00
C ALA A 471 18.22 11.36 75.72
N THR A 472 19.13 12.27 75.36
CA THR A 472 18.82 13.72 75.34
C THR A 472 19.02 14.45 74.02
N LEU A 473 19.40 13.78 72.93
CA LEU A 473 19.51 14.42 71.60
C LEU A 473 18.60 13.79 70.52
N ASN A 474 17.79 12.77 70.88
CA ASN A 474 17.41 11.73 69.93
C ASN A 474 15.95 11.69 69.47
N GLN A 475 15.05 12.54 69.96
CA GLN A 475 13.65 12.49 69.53
C GLN A 475 13.39 13.34 68.27
N PHE A 476 13.95 14.55 68.24
CA PHE A 476 13.70 15.52 67.16
C PHE A 476 14.37 15.16 65.82
N VAL A 477 15.49 14.43 65.82
CA VAL A 477 16.17 13.99 64.59
C VAL A 477 15.54 12.70 64.04
N ARG A 478 14.90 11.87 64.89
CA ARG A 478 14.32 10.58 64.47
C ARG A 478 12.93 10.73 63.86
N GLU A 479 12.10 11.63 64.39
CA GLU A 479 10.78 11.95 63.83
C GLU A 479 10.87 12.70 62.50
N PHE A 480 11.99 13.39 62.22
CA PHE A 480 12.09 14.29 61.06
C PHE A 480 12.58 13.62 59.77
N PHE A 481 13.27 12.48 59.84
CA PHE A 481 13.80 11.84 58.63
C PHE A 481 12.88 10.76 58.05
N GLN A 482 12.23 9.89 58.86
CA GLN A 482 11.34 8.81 58.38
C GLN A 482 10.23 8.45 59.40
N PRO A 483 9.21 9.33 59.58
CA PRO A 483 8.18 9.16 60.60
C PRO A 483 7.34 7.88 60.43
N GLU A 484 7.14 7.44 59.19
CA GLU A 484 6.31 6.27 58.86
C GLU A 484 6.98 4.95 59.25
N CYS A 485 8.28 4.80 59.00
CA CYS A 485 9.04 3.61 59.42
C CYS A 485 9.20 3.53 60.94
N TYR A 486 9.29 4.68 61.60
CA TYR A 486 9.30 4.74 63.06
C TYR A 486 7.94 4.30 63.65
N SER A 487 6.83 4.82 63.14
CA SER A 487 5.48 4.40 63.55
C SER A 487 5.26 2.89 63.35
N GLN A 488 5.69 2.34 62.20
CA GLN A 488 5.57 0.90 61.91
C GLN A 488 6.32 0.02 62.91
N GLN A 489 7.53 0.42 63.33
CA GLN A 489 8.34 -0.37 64.26
C GLN A 489 7.85 -0.31 65.71
N TYR A 490 7.34 0.84 66.16
CA TYR A 490 7.02 1.10 67.57
C TYR A 490 5.51 1.19 67.89
N GLY A 491 4.64 1.13 66.89
CA GLY A 491 3.18 1.11 67.07
C GLY A 491 2.59 2.41 67.61
N VAL A 492 3.17 3.55 67.21
CA VAL A 492 2.80 4.91 67.67
C VAL A 492 1.96 5.66 66.65
#